data_AF-A0A095T614-F1
#
_entry.id   AF-A0A095T614-F1
#
_cell.length_a   1.000
_cell.length_b   1.000
_cell.length_c   1.000
_cell.angle_alpha   90.00
_cell.angle_beta   90.00
_cell.angle_gamma   90.00
#
_symmetry.space_group_name_H-M   'P 1'
#
loop_
_entity.id
_entity.type
_entity.pdbx_description
1 polymer ?
#
loop_
_entity_poly.entity_id
_entity_poly.type
_entity_poly.pdbx_seq_one_letter_code
_entity_poly.pdbx_strand_id
1 'polypeptide(L)'
;MHTDKKFRLYRPLKGITHTFGDEWFALKAEAFARFFGTPTFLIGQTIAVIVWIVLNVAGLLKFDPYPFILLNLAFSIQAAYAAPLILLAQTRQAERDQAHALADAQHREDLDAAMASRQVLSEELSEQLLELLKQNTQLTQQTLQMAERIETLTRQLEQR
;
A
#
# COMPACT_ATOMS: atom_id res chain seq x y z
N MET A 1 30.73 -16.96 10.59
CA MET A 1 29.60 -17.68 9.97
C MET A 1 28.57 -16.62 9.61
N HIS A 2 28.29 -16.49 8.31
CA HIS A 2 27.13 -15.89 7.62
C HIS A 2 26.29 -14.83 8.36
N THR A 3 26.36 -13.54 7.98
CA THR A 3 25.69 -12.81 6.86
C THR A 3 24.54 -12.00 7.40
N ASP A 4 24.76 -10.71 7.68
CA ASP A 4 23.68 -9.71 7.63
C ASP A 4 24.24 -8.34 7.26
N LYS A 5 24.54 -8.21 5.97
CA LYS A 5 24.68 -6.90 5.30
C LYS A 5 23.59 -6.77 4.24
N LYS A 6 22.38 -7.23 4.56
CA LYS A 6 21.24 -7.07 3.66
C LYS A 6 20.70 -5.63 3.80
N PHE A 7 21.25 -4.79 2.93
CA PHE A 7 20.59 -3.65 2.26
C PHE A 7 20.21 -2.43 3.11
N ARG A 8 21.22 -1.64 3.49
CA ARG A 8 21.08 -0.21 3.82
C ARG A 8 20.79 0.69 2.59
N LEU A 9 20.10 0.18 1.55
CA LEU A 9 20.01 0.86 0.25
C LEU A 9 18.78 1.76 0.06
N TYR A 10 17.86 1.83 1.02
CA TYR A 10 16.80 2.84 1.01
C TYR A 10 17.22 4.05 1.82
N ARG A 11 18.30 4.73 1.39
CA ARG A 11 18.52 6.09 1.86
C ARG A 11 17.54 6.97 1.09
N PRO A 12 16.46 7.49 1.70
CA PRO A 12 15.70 8.52 1.02
C PRO A 12 16.67 9.67 0.76
N LEU A 13 16.86 10.04 -0.51
CA LEU A 13 17.44 11.34 -0.83
C LEU A 13 16.45 12.38 -0.31
N LYS A 14 16.58 12.70 0.98
CA LYS A 14 15.83 13.73 1.67
C LYS A 14 16.41 15.06 1.25
N GLY A 15 16.03 15.51 0.07
CA GLY A 15 16.43 16.78 -0.48
C GLY A 15 16.06 16.82 -1.95
N ILE A 16 15.40 17.91 -2.36
CA ILE A 16 14.78 18.15 -3.67
C ILE A 16 13.35 17.54 -3.65
N THR A 17 12.27 18.22 -3.26
CA THR A 17 11.82 19.55 -3.68
C THR A 17 10.65 20.07 -2.81
N HIS A 18 10.87 21.13 -2.02
CA HIS A 18 9.80 22.11 -1.80
C HIS A 18 9.89 23.12 -2.95
N THR A 19 9.64 22.66 -4.17
CA THR A 19 9.69 23.55 -5.33
C THR A 19 8.27 23.84 -5.78
N PHE A 20 7.86 25.07 -5.46
CA PHE A 20 6.73 25.83 -5.99
C PHE A 20 5.39 25.73 -5.23
N GLY A 21 5.13 26.78 -4.43
CA GLY A 21 3.87 27.52 -4.46
C GLY A 21 2.75 26.99 -3.59
N ASP A 22 2.78 27.41 -2.32
CA ASP A 22 1.68 27.93 -1.51
C ASP A 22 0.36 27.12 -1.45
N GLU A 23 -0.05 26.79 -0.22
CA GLU A 23 -1.33 26.21 0.19
C GLU A 23 -2.53 26.55 -0.70
N TRP A 24 -2.61 27.79 -1.20
CA TRP A 24 -3.69 28.24 -2.08
C TRP A 24 -3.79 27.45 -3.41
N PHE A 25 -2.66 27.10 -4.05
CA PHE A 25 -2.64 26.30 -5.27
C PHE A 25 -3.01 24.85 -4.96
N ALA A 26 -2.58 24.34 -3.80
CA ALA A 26 -2.95 23.01 -3.35
C ALA A 26 -4.46 22.88 -3.12
N LEU A 27 -5.06 23.87 -2.45
CA LEU A 27 -6.51 23.96 -2.21
C LEU A 27 -7.28 24.09 -3.53
N LYS A 28 -6.78 24.90 -4.47
CA LYS A 28 -7.38 25.04 -5.80
C LYS A 28 -7.29 23.76 -6.62
N ALA A 29 -6.13 23.10 -6.64
CA ALA A 29 -5.97 21.83 -7.34
C ALA A 29 -6.93 20.76 -6.80
N GLU A 30 -7.16 20.71 -5.48
CA GLU A 30 -8.12 19.79 -4.87
C GLU A 30 -9.59 20.13 -5.24
N ALA A 31 -9.93 21.42 -5.29
CA ALA A 31 -11.24 21.86 -5.79
C ALA A 31 -11.43 21.52 -7.28
N PHE A 32 -10.42 21.77 -8.10
CA PHE A 32 -10.43 21.41 -9.52
C PHE A 32 -10.52 19.90 -9.73
N ALA A 33 -9.77 19.09 -8.98
CA ALA A 33 -9.81 17.63 -9.08
C ALA A 33 -11.20 17.09 -8.73
N ARG A 34 -11.85 17.60 -7.68
CA ARG A 34 -13.23 17.23 -7.32
C ARG A 34 -14.24 17.65 -8.39
N PHE A 35 -14.05 18.82 -8.99
CA PHE A 35 -14.94 19.36 -10.01
C PHE A 35 -14.83 18.59 -11.35
N PHE A 36 -13.60 18.36 -11.84
CA PHE A 36 -13.35 17.60 -13.07
C PHE A 36 -13.55 16.08 -12.91
N GLY A 37 -13.49 15.55 -11.69
CA GLY A 37 -13.74 14.12 -11.40
C GLY A 37 -15.22 13.71 -11.48
N THR A 38 -16.14 14.67 -11.64
CA THR A 38 -17.57 14.39 -11.73
C THR A 38 -18.01 14.30 -13.20
N PRO A 39 -18.65 13.21 -13.66
CA PRO A 39 -19.09 13.06 -15.05
C PRO A 39 -20.08 14.15 -15.49
N THR A 40 -20.80 14.76 -14.54
CA THR A 40 -21.72 15.88 -14.75
C THR A 40 -21.06 17.11 -15.37
N PHE A 41 -19.79 17.39 -15.04
CA PHE A 41 -19.08 18.54 -15.61
C PHE A 41 -18.88 18.40 -17.12
N LEU A 42 -18.46 17.22 -17.59
CA LEU A 42 -18.27 16.95 -19.00
C LEU A 42 -19.57 17.12 -19.78
N ILE A 43 -20.69 16.60 -19.25
CA ILE A 43 -22.01 16.73 -19.87
C ILE A 43 -22.41 18.21 -19.98
N GLY A 44 -22.26 18.99 -18.91
CA GLY A 44 -22.56 20.42 -18.90
C GLY A 44 -21.72 21.22 -19.91
N GLN A 45 -20.41 20.94 -19.98
CA GLN A 45 -19.50 21.55 -20.95
C GLN A 45 -19.90 21.24 -22.39
N THR A 46 -20.24 19.98 -22.69
CA THR A 46 -20.68 19.57 -24.04
C THR A 46 -21.98 20.28 -24.44
N ILE A 47 -22.95 20.39 -23.52
CA ILE A 47 -24.21 21.11 -23.78
C ILE A 47 -23.92 22.59 -24.07
N ALA A 48 -23.06 23.24 -23.27
CA ALA A 48 -22.70 24.65 -23.48
C ALA A 48 -22.08 24.89 -24.87
N VAL A 49 -21.19 24.01 -25.33
CA VAL A 49 -20.59 24.07 -26.67
C VAL A 49 -21.64 23.88 -27.76
N ILE A 50 -22.54 22.91 -27.62
CA ILE A 50 -23.62 22.67 -28.58
C ILE A 50 -24.53 23.91 -28.68
N VAL A 51 -24.95 24.47 -27.54
CA VAL A 51 -25.79 25.68 -27.50
C VAL A 51 -25.08 26.85 -28.18
N TRP A 52 -23.78 27.05 -27.92
CA TRP A 52 -22.99 28.10 -28.58
C TRP A 52 -22.98 27.95 -30.10
N ILE A 53 -22.73 26.74 -30.61
CA ILE A 53 -22.74 26.44 -32.04
C ILE A 53 -24.12 26.70 -32.62
N VAL A 54 -25.19 26.20 -31.99
CA VAL A 54 -26.57 26.36 -32.47
C VAL A 54 -26.98 27.84 -32.53
N LEU A 55 -26.68 28.63 -31.51
CA LEU A 55 -27.01 30.06 -31.48
C LEU A 55 -26.29 30.86 -32.58
N ASN A 56 -25.02 30.54 -32.86
CA ASN A 56 -24.25 31.21 -33.91
C ASN A 56 -24.67 30.76 -35.32
N VAL A 57 -24.92 29.46 -35.53
CA VAL A 57 -25.36 28.91 -36.84
C VAL A 57 -26.78 29.37 -37.19
N ALA A 58 -27.69 29.41 -36.21
CA ALA A 58 -29.05 29.90 -36.41
C ALA A 58 -29.13 31.42 -36.67
N GLY A 59 -27.99 32.13 -36.65
CA GLY A 59 -27.90 33.54 -37.00
C GLY A 59 -28.52 34.50 -35.98
N LEU A 60 -28.88 33.99 -34.79
CA LEU A 60 -29.43 34.78 -33.68
C LEU A 60 -28.37 35.71 -33.09
N LEU A 61 -27.11 35.26 -33.04
CA LEU A 61 -25.94 36.05 -32.69
C LEU A 61 -24.84 35.77 -33.71
N LYS A 62 -24.46 36.74 -34.56
CA LYS A 62 -23.34 36.59 -35.52
C LYS A 62 -21.98 36.89 -34.87
N PHE A 63 -21.78 36.42 -33.64
CA PHE A 63 -20.56 36.71 -32.87
C PHE A 63 -19.37 35.86 -33.32
N ASP A 64 -19.60 34.62 -33.75
CA ASP A 64 -18.56 33.69 -34.22
C ASP A 64 -19.03 32.88 -35.45
N PRO A 65 -19.01 33.47 -36.66
CA PRO A 65 -19.35 32.76 -37.88
C PRO A 65 -18.38 31.59 -38.17
N TYR A 66 -18.83 30.59 -38.93
CA TYR A 66 -17.97 29.49 -39.39
C TYR A 66 -16.70 30.06 -40.03
N PRO A 67 -15.47 29.70 -39.56
CA PRO A 67 -15.07 28.47 -38.88
C PRO A 67 -14.91 28.52 -37.33
N PHE A 68 -15.68 29.34 -36.61
CA PHE A 68 -15.68 29.43 -35.12
C PHE A 68 -14.30 29.74 -34.51
N ILE A 69 -13.70 30.87 -34.91
CA ILE A 69 -12.35 31.25 -34.48
C ILE A 69 -12.27 31.51 -32.97
N LEU A 70 -13.32 32.09 -32.38
CA LEU A 70 -13.33 32.44 -30.95
C LEU A 70 -13.44 31.19 -30.09
N LEU A 71 -14.30 30.25 -30.48
CA LEU A 71 -14.43 28.96 -29.80
C LEU A 71 -13.11 28.18 -29.85
N ASN A 72 -12.46 28.13 -31.02
CA ASN A 72 -11.17 27.46 -31.16
C ASN A 72 -10.07 28.14 -30.31
N LEU A 73 -10.06 29.47 -30.26
CA LEU A 73 -9.12 30.22 -29.42
C LEU A 73 -9.35 29.93 -27.93
N ALA A 74 -10.61 29.88 -27.48
CA ALA A 74 -10.96 29.56 -26.10
C ALA A 74 -10.47 28.17 -25.70
N PHE A 75 -10.69 27.15 -26.55
CA PHE A 75 -10.20 25.80 -26.31
C PHE A 75 -8.66 25.71 -26.30
N SER A 76 -8.00 26.46 -27.18
CA SER A 76 -6.54 26.52 -27.23
C SER A 76 -5.96 27.09 -25.93
N ILE A 77 -6.54 28.16 -25.41
CA ILE A 77 -6.15 28.76 -24.12
C ILE A 77 -6.47 27.79 -22.96
N GLN A 78 -7.64 27.15 -23.00
CA GLN A 78 -8.05 26.16 -22.00
C GLN A 78 -7.03 25.01 -21.92
N ALA A 79 -6.60 24.48 -23.06
CA ALA A 79 -5.58 23.43 -23.13
C ALA A 79 -4.20 23.93 -22.63
N ALA A 80 -3.81 25.15 -23.03
CA ALA A 80 -2.54 25.74 -22.63
C ALA A 80 -2.41 25.95 -21.11
N TYR A 81 -3.50 26.30 -20.43
CA TYR A 81 -3.51 26.44 -18.96
C TYR A 81 -3.72 25.09 -18.24
N ALA A 82 -4.43 24.15 -18.86
CA ALA A 82 -4.62 22.82 -18.29
C ALA A 82 -3.30 22.02 -18.22
N ALA A 83 -2.45 22.08 -19.25
CA ALA A 83 -1.20 21.33 -19.30
C ALA A 83 -0.27 21.53 -18.07
N PRO A 84 0.10 22.75 -17.66
CA PRO A 84 0.94 22.97 -16.48
C PRO A 84 0.23 22.61 -15.16
N LEU A 85 -1.09 22.80 -15.07
CA LEU A 85 -1.86 22.36 -13.90
C LEU A 85 -1.89 20.84 -13.76
N ILE A 86 -2.08 20.13 -14.87
CA ILE A 86 -2.04 18.67 -14.92
C ILE A 86 -0.65 18.18 -14.53
N LEU A 87 0.40 18.78 -15.06
CA LEU A 87 1.78 18.42 -14.72
C LEU A 87 2.03 18.58 -13.21
N LEU A 88 1.54 19.68 -12.60
CA LEU A 88 1.66 19.89 -11.16
C LEU A 88 0.83 18.90 -10.34
N ALA A 89 -0.37 18.55 -10.81
CA ALA A 89 -1.17 17.51 -10.17
C ALA A 89 -0.45 16.15 -10.24
N GLN A 90 0.18 15.84 -11.39
CA GLN A 90 0.95 14.61 -11.60
C GLN A 90 2.21 14.56 -10.73
N THR A 91 2.98 15.64 -10.59
CA THR A 91 4.16 15.64 -9.72
C THR A 91 3.77 15.39 -8.27
N ARG A 92 2.70 16.02 -7.79
CA ARG A 92 2.19 15.79 -6.43
C ARG A 92 1.64 14.37 -6.23
N GLN A 93 1.00 13.80 -7.25
CA GLN A 93 0.54 12.42 -7.20
C GLN A 93 1.73 11.45 -7.13
N ALA A 94 2.77 11.68 -7.93
CA ALA A 94 4.00 10.89 -7.90
C ALA A 94 4.72 10.98 -6.55
N GLU A 95 4.76 12.16 -5.91
CA GLU A 95 5.31 12.31 -4.55
C GLU A 95 4.54 11.50 -3.51
N ARG A 96 3.19 11.51 -3.57
CA ARG A 96 2.35 10.68 -2.69
C ARG A 96 2.58 9.20 -2.93
N ASP A 97 2.60 8.78 -4.19
CA ASP A 97 2.82 7.38 -4.58
C ASP A 97 4.19 6.89 -4.10
N GLN A 98 5.22 7.74 -4.20
CA GLN A 98 6.56 7.44 -3.66
C GLN A 98 6.54 7.29 -2.14
N ALA A 99 5.86 8.20 -1.41
CA ALA A 99 5.75 8.12 0.03
C ALA A 99 5.01 6.83 0.47
N HIS A 100 3.94 6.47 -0.22
CA HIS A 100 3.22 5.22 0.02
C HIS A 100 4.09 3.99 -0.26
N ALA A 101 4.86 3.99 -1.35
CA ALA A 101 5.77 2.89 -1.68
C ALA A 101 6.88 2.71 -0.63
N LEU A 102 7.43 3.81 -0.10
CA LEU A 102 8.42 3.77 0.97
C LEU A 102 7.84 3.21 2.28
N ALA A 103 6.62 3.62 2.64
CA ALA A 103 5.95 3.10 3.82
C ALA A 103 5.64 1.60 3.69
N ASP A 104 5.19 1.15 2.51
CA ASP A 104 4.96 -0.28 2.24
C ASP A 104 6.26 -1.09 2.29
N ALA A 105 7.35 -0.56 1.74
CA ALA A 105 8.66 -1.21 1.82
C ALA A 105 9.14 -1.37 3.26
N GLN A 106 9.05 -0.31 4.07
CA GLN A 106 9.42 -0.36 5.48
C GLN A 106 8.53 -1.35 6.26
N HIS A 107 7.22 -1.33 6.00
CA HIS A 107 6.30 -2.27 6.65
C HIS A 107 6.63 -3.72 6.34
N ARG A 108 7.02 -4.03 5.09
CA ARG A 108 7.46 -5.38 4.71
C ARG A 108 8.74 -5.80 5.42
N GLU A 109 9.72 -4.91 5.54
CA GLU A 109 10.95 -5.20 6.29
C GLU A 109 10.65 -5.50 7.77
N ASP A 110 9.76 -4.74 8.41
CA ASP A 110 9.35 -4.98 9.79
C ASP A 110 8.61 -6.32 9.94
N LEU A 111 7.75 -6.67 8.98
CA LEU A 111 7.06 -7.97 8.96
C LEU A 111 8.04 -9.12 8.79
N ASP A 112 9.00 -9.01 7.88
CA ASP A 112 10.01 -10.04 7.65
C ASP A 112 10.87 -10.26 8.91
N ALA A 113 11.27 -9.20 9.60
CA ALA A 113 12.00 -9.28 10.87
C ALA A 113 11.15 -9.93 11.98
N ALA A 114 9.86 -9.60 12.06
CA ALA A 114 8.94 -10.22 13.01
C ALA A 114 8.71 -11.71 12.70
N MET A 115 8.61 -12.08 11.43
CA MET A 115 8.47 -13.48 10.99
C MET A 115 9.73 -14.29 11.31
N ALA A 116 10.92 -13.75 11.04
CA ALA A 116 12.18 -14.40 11.41
C ALA A 116 12.27 -14.65 12.92
N SER A 117 11.90 -13.64 13.72
CA SER A 117 11.86 -13.76 15.18
C SER A 117 10.86 -14.82 15.66
N ARG A 118 9.67 -14.88 15.03
CA ARG A 118 8.66 -15.90 15.31
C ARG A 118 9.13 -17.30 14.94
N GLN A 119 9.91 -17.44 13.88
CA GLN A 119 10.42 -18.73 13.45
C GLN A 119 11.42 -19.29 14.46
N VAL A 120 12.35 -18.46 14.96
CA VAL A 120 13.27 -18.85 16.04
C VAL A 120 12.50 -19.30 17.29
N LEU A 121 11.50 -18.53 17.71
CA LEU A 121 10.64 -18.92 18.85
C LEU A 121 9.89 -20.23 18.58
N SER A 122 9.43 -20.47 17.35
CA SER A 122 8.74 -21.71 16.98
C SER A 122 9.68 -22.92 17.01
N GLU A 123 10.94 -22.74 16.63
CA GLU A 123 11.97 -23.77 16.70
C GLU A 123 12.26 -24.12 18.17
N GLU A 124 12.49 -23.12 19.03
CA GLU A 124 12.68 -23.30 20.48
C GLU A 124 11.48 -24.02 21.13
N LEU A 125 10.26 -23.63 20.79
CA LEU A 125 9.05 -24.29 21.28
C LEU A 125 8.98 -25.75 20.82
N SER A 126 9.39 -26.05 19.58
CA SER A 126 9.41 -27.42 19.05
C SER A 126 10.43 -28.30 19.78
N GLU A 127 11.61 -27.76 20.11
CA GLU A 127 12.61 -28.44 20.92
C GLU A 127 12.09 -28.75 22.33
N GLN A 128 11.45 -27.76 22.98
CA GLN A 128 10.84 -27.95 24.31
C GLN A 128 9.74 -29.02 24.29
N LEU A 129 8.89 -29.04 23.26
CA LEU A 129 7.86 -30.06 23.11
C LEU A 129 8.46 -31.46 22.95
N LEU A 130 9.52 -31.62 22.16
CA LEU A 130 10.22 -32.89 22.02
C LEU A 130 10.81 -33.37 23.35
N GLU A 131 11.37 -32.47 24.15
CA GLU A 131 11.91 -32.78 25.47
C GLU A 131 10.81 -33.25 26.43
N LEU A 132 9.67 -32.54 26.48
CA LEU A 132 8.51 -32.96 27.30
C LEU A 132 7.94 -34.32 26.88
N LEU A 133 7.93 -34.62 25.57
CA LEU A 133 7.51 -35.93 25.08
C LEU A 133 8.48 -37.04 25.51
N LYS A 134 9.79 -36.80 25.46
CA LYS A 134 10.80 -37.75 25.97
C LYS A 134 10.61 -38.00 27.47
N GLN A 135 10.39 -36.96 28.25
CA GLN A 135 10.17 -37.07 29.70
C GLN A 135 8.92 -37.88 30.02
N ASN A 136 7.79 -37.63 29.32
CA ASN A 136 6.58 -38.45 29.48
C ASN A 136 6.83 -39.93 29.15
N THR A 137 7.59 -40.19 28.09
CA THR A 137 7.96 -41.57 27.70
C THR A 137 8.80 -42.25 28.78
N GLN A 138 9.77 -41.54 29.36
CA GLN A 138 10.61 -42.05 30.45
C GLN A 138 9.81 -42.32 31.72
N LEU A 139 8.93 -41.39 32.13
CA LEU A 139 8.06 -41.59 33.28
C LEU A 139 7.16 -42.82 33.10
N THR A 140 6.66 -43.04 31.88
CA THR A 140 5.88 -44.24 31.53
C THR A 140 6.73 -45.50 31.66
N GLN A 141 7.96 -45.49 31.13
CA GLN A 141 8.89 -46.62 31.26
C GLN A 141 9.26 -46.91 32.72
N GLN A 142 9.50 -45.89 33.54
CA GLN A 142 9.77 -46.03 34.97
C GLN A 142 8.58 -46.65 35.70
N THR A 143 7.36 -46.20 35.38
CA THR A 143 6.13 -46.76 35.95
C THR A 143 6.00 -48.24 35.63
N LEU A 144 6.27 -48.63 34.38
CA LEU A 144 6.25 -50.02 33.94
C LEU A 144 7.33 -50.86 34.66
N GLN A 145 8.56 -50.34 34.79
CA GLN A 145 9.62 -51.02 35.53
C GLN A 145 9.29 -51.21 37.02
N MET A 146 8.67 -50.22 37.66
CA MET A 146 8.25 -50.33 39.06
C MET A 146 7.16 -51.40 39.20
N ALA A 147 6.19 -51.46 38.29
CA ALA A 147 5.17 -52.51 38.29
C ALA A 147 5.78 -53.91 38.16
N GLU A 148 6.73 -54.10 37.23
CA GLU A 148 7.44 -55.37 37.04
C GLU A 148 8.25 -55.78 38.28
N ARG A 149 8.93 -54.81 38.93
CA ARG A 149 9.65 -55.07 40.19
C ARG A 149 8.74 -55.49 41.33
N ILE A 150 7.57 -54.87 41.46
CA ILE A 150 6.59 -55.27 42.47
C ILE A 150 6.10 -56.71 42.20
N GLU A 151 5.81 -57.04 40.95
CA GLU A 151 5.36 -58.40 40.57
C GLU A 151 6.43 -59.45 40.89
N THR A 152 7.69 -59.19 40.52
CA THR A 152 8.79 -60.12 40.80
C THR A 152 9.04 -60.29 42.29
N LEU A 153 9.03 -59.21 43.08
CA LEU A 153 9.14 -59.29 44.55
C LEU A 153 7.97 -60.06 45.17
N THR A 154 6.74 -59.87 44.66
CA THR A 154 5.56 -60.60 45.12
C THR A 154 5.70 -62.10 44.83
N ARG A 155 6.14 -62.48 43.63
CA ARG A 155 6.40 -63.89 43.29
C ARG A 155 7.49 -64.53 44.14
N GLN A 156 8.53 -63.77 44.51
CA GLN A 156 9.60 -64.26 45.39
C GLN A 156 9.09 -64.49 46.82
N LEU A 157 8.16 -63.65 47.31
CA LEU A 157 7.49 -63.85 48.58
C LEU A 157 6.58 -65.09 48.57
N GLU A 158 5.86 -65.35 47.48
CA GLU A 158 5.00 -66.54 47.35
C GLU A 158 5.78 -67.87 47.25
N GLN A 159 7.05 -67.84 46.84
CA GLN A 159 7.90 -69.03 46.74
C GLN A 159 8.69 -69.37 48.02
N ARG A 160 8.56 -68.56 49.08
CA ARG A 160 9.18 -68.81 50.40
C ARG A 160 8.16 -69.27 51.43
#